data_AF-A0A3T0SH57-F1
#
_entry.id   AF-A0A3T0SH57-F1
#
_cell.length_a   1.000
_cell.length_b   1.000
_cell.length_c   1.000
_cell.angle_alpha   90.00
_cell.angle_beta   90.00
_cell.angle_gamma   90.00
#
_symmetry.space_group_name_H-M   'P 1'
#
loop_
_entity.id
_entity.type
_entity.pdbx_description
1 polymer ?
#
loop_
_entity_poly.entity_id
_entity_poly.type
_entity_poly.pdbx_seq_one_letter_code
_entity_poly.pdbx_strand_id
1 'polypeptide(L)'
;MLSTVTALSVKLIQRYLPSPFVFAILLSLIVLAASMLVTGQGLPSMAKHWGTGFWNLLTFAMQMALILVTGHALASAPAIHRLLAGLARTARTPGRAVVLVTLVALAGSWINWGFGLVIGAVFARALAREVKGVDYPLLVAAAYSGFLIWHGGLSGSIPLSLATGGADLERMSGGVVTTAIGVGDTLFTAMNLTIIALLVIGLPILNWAMHPKDPKVADPAKLLDPAHEALPRNTLAQRMDDSRILNLIIIALAVVYFGYYFAENGFALTLNIVIGLFLFIGLALHGSPERYMRAVQDGIGGISGIVIQFPFYAGIMGMMIGANAEGLSLGRQITDTFIAWSSADTFPVLAFLSAGLVNVFVPSGGGQWAVQGPIMLPAGQALGVTPAVTAMAIAWGDAWTNMIQPFWALPILGIVGLGARDIMGYCLLMLVYSGIVISGCLYFFG
;
A
#
# COMPACT_ATOMS: atom_id res chain seq x y z
N MET A 1 -1.78 -6.17 -30.48
CA MET A 1 -1.75 -4.78 -29.97
C MET A 1 -1.38 -4.74 -28.49
N LEU A 2 -2.19 -5.31 -27.59
CA LEU A 2 -1.88 -5.37 -26.14
C LEU A 2 -0.49 -5.98 -25.85
N SER A 3 -0.18 -7.14 -26.42
CA SER A 3 1.11 -7.84 -26.24
C SER A 3 2.32 -7.02 -26.70
N THR A 4 2.16 -6.19 -27.72
CA THR A 4 3.23 -5.34 -28.27
C THR A 4 3.49 -4.12 -27.39
N VAL A 5 2.42 -3.47 -26.91
CA VAL A 5 2.52 -2.35 -25.94
C VAL A 5 3.16 -2.84 -24.64
N THR A 6 2.70 -3.99 -24.14
CA THR A 6 3.31 -4.68 -22.99
C THR A 6 4.80 -4.95 -23.19
N ALA A 7 5.21 -5.51 -24.34
CA ALA A 7 6.61 -5.82 -24.60
C ALA A 7 7.50 -4.56 -24.70
N LEU A 8 6.97 -3.47 -25.25
CA LEU A 8 7.66 -2.17 -25.32
C LEU A 8 7.84 -1.55 -23.93
N SER A 9 6.79 -1.51 -23.12
CA SER A 9 6.88 -0.99 -21.74
C SER A 9 7.82 -1.83 -20.88
N VAL A 10 7.80 -3.16 -21.01
CA VAL A 10 8.76 -4.05 -20.35
C VAL A 10 10.18 -3.74 -20.80
N LYS A 11 10.45 -3.57 -22.10
CA LYS A 11 11.79 -3.26 -22.62
C LYS A 11 12.31 -1.89 -22.15
N LEU A 12 11.42 -0.90 -22.04
CA LEU A 12 11.75 0.43 -21.54
C LEU A 12 12.10 0.38 -20.05
N ILE A 13 11.26 -0.26 -19.24
CA ILE A 13 11.47 -0.44 -17.79
C ILE A 13 12.76 -1.22 -17.54
N GLN A 14 13.02 -2.28 -18.32
CA GLN A 14 14.23 -3.09 -18.19
C GLN A 14 15.53 -2.33 -18.39
N ARG A 15 15.54 -1.31 -19.25
CA ARG A 15 16.75 -0.60 -19.66
C ARG A 15 17.02 0.66 -18.85
N TYR A 16 15.99 1.29 -18.30
CA TYR A 16 16.09 2.63 -17.72
C TYR A 16 15.66 2.75 -16.26
N LEU A 17 14.96 1.75 -15.70
CA LEU A 17 14.47 1.83 -14.33
C LEU A 17 15.56 1.35 -13.33
N PRO A 18 16.08 2.23 -12.46
CA PRO A 18 17.07 1.85 -11.46
C PRO A 18 16.44 1.05 -10.30
N SER A 19 17.26 0.55 -9.37
CA SER A 19 16.74 -0.04 -8.13
C SER A 19 15.99 1.01 -7.31
N PRO A 20 15.00 0.64 -6.46
CA PRO A 20 14.16 1.63 -5.77
C PRO A 20 14.95 2.61 -4.89
N PHE A 21 16.03 2.15 -4.25
CA PHE A 21 16.88 3.05 -3.45
C PHE A 21 17.64 4.06 -4.32
N VAL A 22 18.22 3.62 -5.45
CA VAL A 22 18.86 4.51 -6.42
C VAL A 22 17.84 5.46 -7.04
N PHE A 23 16.61 4.98 -7.29
CA PHE A 23 15.50 5.81 -7.75
C PHE A 23 15.21 6.94 -6.76
N ALA A 24 15.11 6.66 -5.45
CA ALA A 24 14.89 7.68 -4.44
C ALA A 24 16.01 8.74 -4.37
N ILE A 25 17.28 8.33 -4.55
CA ILE A 25 18.42 9.25 -4.61
C ILE A 25 18.34 10.14 -5.86
N LEU A 26 18.19 9.54 -7.05
CA LEU A 26 18.09 10.28 -8.31
C LEU A 26 16.92 11.26 -8.27
N LEU A 27 15.81 10.83 -7.70
CA LEU A 27 14.66 11.68 -7.54
C LEU A 27 14.92 12.86 -6.60
N SER A 28 15.64 12.64 -5.49
CA SER A 28 16.05 13.74 -4.60
C SER A 28 16.84 14.79 -5.36
N LEU A 29 17.73 14.38 -6.28
CA LEU A 29 18.50 15.29 -7.13
C LEU A 29 17.62 16.01 -8.18
N ILE A 30 16.65 15.32 -8.77
CA ILE A 30 15.71 15.92 -9.73
C ILE A 30 14.85 16.98 -9.04
N VAL A 31 14.27 16.66 -7.87
CA VAL A 31 13.45 17.60 -7.11
C VAL A 31 14.28 18.76 -6.60
N LEU A 32 15.52 18.53 -6.18
CA LEU A 32 16.46 19.60 -5.84
C LEU A 32 16.61 20.58 -7.01
N ALA A 33 16.92 20.09 -8.21
CA ALA A 33 17.09 20.94 -9.39
C ALA A 33 15.79 21.67 -9.77
N ALA A 34 14.65 20.96 -9.76
CA ALA A 34 13.34 21.54 -10.06
C ALA A 34 12.97 22.64 -9.06
N SER A 35 13.09 22.39 -7.75
CA SER A 35 12.80 23.38 -6.72
C SER A 35 13.71 24.61 -6.83
N MET A 36 15.00 24.44 -7.15
CA MET A 36 15.90 25.57 -7.37
C MET A 36 15.48 26.43 -8.58
N LEU A 37 15.15 25.80 -9.71
CA LEU A 37 14.71 26.50 -10.93
C LEU A 37 13.38 27.23 -10.72
N VAL A 38 12.45 26.59 -10.01
CA VAL A 38 11.08 27.06 -9.83
C VAL A 38 10.97 28.16 -8.77
N THR A 39 11.74 28.04 -7.67
CA THR A 39 11.66 28.98 -6.53
C THR A 39 12.79 30.01 -6.51
N GLY A 40 13.80 29.86 -7.36
CA GLY A 40 15.00 30.70 -7.37
C GLY A 40 15.93 30.50 -6.17
N GLN A 41 15.66 29.53 -5.30
CA GLN A 41 16.47 29.26 -4.10
C GLN A 41 17.81 28.60 -4.46
N GLY A 42 18.87 28.96 -3.73
CA GLY A 42 20.19 28.34 -3.87
C GLY A 42 20.31 26.96 -3.20
N LEU A 43 21.38 26.25 -3.54
CA LEU A 43 21.69 24.90 -3.01
C LEU A 43 21.70 24.83 -1.46
N PRO A 44 22.28 25.78 -0.71
CA PRO A 44 22.28 25.71 0.76
C PRO A 44 20.86 25.74 1.36
N SER A 45 19.97 26.58 0.82
CA SER A 45 18.58 26.66 1.28
C SER A 45 17.84 25.35 1.00
N MET A 46 18.02 24.79 -0.21
CA MET A 46 17.39 23.51 -0.57
C MET A 46 17.95 22.34 0.25
N ALA A 47 19.26 22.30 0.51
CA ALA A 47 19.87 21.30 1.36
C ALA A 47 19.33 21.38 2.80
N LYS A 48 19.08 22.60 3.31
CA LYS A 48 18.44 22.81 4.62
C LYS A 48 17.00 22.27 4.62
N HIS A 49 16.19 22.62 3.61
CA HIS A 49 14.82 22.10 3.48
C HIS A 49 14.79 20.57 3.42
N TRP A 50 15.70 19.96 2.63
CA TRP A 50 15.85 18.51 2.55
C TRP A 50 16.22 17.89 3.90
N GLY A 51 17.25 18.43 4.57
CA GLY A 51 17.75 17.90 5.84
C GLY A 51 16.76 18.05 7.00
N THR A 52 16.03 19.17 7.07
CA THR A 52 14.94 19.35 8.04
C THR A 52 13.76 18.44 7.74
N GLY A 53 13.45 18.21 6.46
CA GLY A 53 12.40 17.29 6.03
C GLY A 53 12.70 15.82 6.29
N PHE A 54 13.98 15.42 6.23
CA PHE A 54 14.44 14.03 6.17
C PHE A 54 13.91 13.13 7.30
N TRP A 55 13.69 13.68 8.49
CA TRP A 55 13.27 12.92 9.67
C TRP A 55 11.77 13.03 10.00
N ASN A 56 11.01 13.82 9.23
CA ASN A 56 9.63 14.16 9.56
C ASN A 56 8.64 12.99 9.44
N LEU A 57 9.03 11.87 8.83
CA LEU A 57 8.17 10.70 8.63
C LEU A 57 8.60 9.47 9.46
N LEU A 58 9.48 9.60 10.46
CA LEU A 58 9.98 8.45 11.22
C LEU A 58 8.86 7.63 11.90
N THR A 59 7.94 8.30 12.61
CA THR A 59 6.79 7.64 13.24
C THR A 59 5.94 6.91 12.21
N PHE A 60 5.63 7.58 11.10
CA PHE A 60 4.84 7.00 10.01
C PHE A 60 5.55 5.82 9.35
N ALA A 61 6.87 5.90 9.13
CA ALA A 61 7.67 4.83 8.57
C ALA A 61 7.65 3.58 9.47
N MET A 62 7.77 3.76 10.79
CA MET A 62 7.64 2.67 11.75
C MET A 62 6.24 2.05 11.71
N GLN A 63 5.18 2.86 11.61
CA GLN A 63 3.81 2.36 11.46
C GLN A 63 3.66 1.52 10.19
N MET A 64 4.17 1.98 9.04
CA MET A 64 4.09 1.22 7.78
C MET A 64 4.91 -0.07 7.84
N ALA A 65 6.10 -0.04 8.46
CA ALA A 65 6.90 -1.23 8.70
C ALA A 65 6.14 -2.25 9.58
N LEU A 66 5.49 -1.77 10.64
CA LEU A 66 4.67 -2.60 11.52
C LEU A 66 3.44 -3.17 10.80
N ILE A 67 2.74 -2.39 9.97
CA ILE A 67 1.63 -2.90 9.14
C ILE A 67 2.09 -4.07 8.28
N LEU A 68 3.24 -3.93 7.59
CA LEU A 68 3.75 -4.97 6.71
C LEU A 68 4.21 -6.20 7.48
N VAL A 69 4.99 -6.04 8.56
CA VAL A 69 5.55 -7.19 9.28
C VAL A 69 4.49 -7.93 10.10
N THR A 70 3.54 -7.23 10.72
CA THR A 70 2.42 -7.88 11.44
C THR A 70 1.46 -8.54 10.46
N GLY A 71 1.23 -7.92 9.29
CA GLY A 71 0.50 -8.52 8.17
C GLY A 71 1.18 -9.79 7.66
N HIS A 72 2.50 -9.77 7.49
CA HIS A 72 3.29 -10.95 7.13
C HIS A 72 3.14 -12.06 8.17
N ALA A 73 3.37 -11.75 9.45
CA ALA A 73 3.28 -12.73 10.53
C ALA A 73 1.88 -13.38 10.59
N LEU A 74 0.81 -12.60 10.39
CA LEU A 74 -0.54 -13.13 10.33
C LEU A 74 -0.75 -14.03 9.10
N ALA A 75 -0.30 -13.64 7.91
CA ALA A 75 -0.42 -14.43 6.69
C ALA A 75 0.32 -15.77 6.78
N SER A 76 1.45 -15.80 7.49
CA SER A 76 2.26 -17.00 7.73
C SER A 76 1.72 -17.89 8.87
N ALA A 77 0.58 -17.55 9.48
CA ALA A 77 0.04 -18.35 10.58
C ALA A 77 -0.46 -19.74 10.09
N PRO A 78 -0.26 -20.82 10.88
CA PRO A 78 -0.65 -22.18 10.47
C PRO A 78 -2.15 -22.34 10.17
N ALA A 79 -3.01 -21.53 10.79
CA ALA A 79 -4.44 -21.51 10.50
C ALA A 79 -4.73 -20.95 9.11
N ILE A 80 -4.04 -19.87 8.71
CA ILE A 80 -4.19 -19.23 7.40
C ILE A 80 -3.64 -20.15 6.29
N HIS A 81 -2.47 -20.75 6.48
CA HIS A 81 -1.95 -21.74 5.52
C HIS A 81 -2.93 -22.88 5.24
N ARG A 82 -3.56 -23.44 6.28
CA ARG A 82 -4.56 -24.51 6.13
C ARG A 82 -5.80 -24.04 5.38
N LEU A 83 -6.27 -22.82 5.64
CA LEU A 83 -7.39 -22.21 4.92
C LEU A 83 -7.07 -22.05 3.43
N LEU A 84 -5.90 -21.49 3.10
CA LEU A 84 -5.46 -21.27 1.72
C LEU A 84 -5.26 -22.58 0.96
N ALA A 85 -4.66 -23.60 1.59
CA ALA A 85 -4.54 -24.94 0.99
C ALA A 85 -5.92 -25.59 0.76
N GLY A 86 -6.89 -25.34 1.64
CA GLY A 86 -8.29 -25.73 1.43
C GLY A 86 -8.90 -25.04 0.20
N LEU A 87 -8.75 -23.72 0.11
CA LEU A 87 -9.27 -22.92 -1.00
C LEU A 87 -8.61 -23.28 -2.34
N ALA A 88 -7.30 -23.53 -2.35
CA ALA A 88 -6.53 -23.86 -3.54
C ALA A 88 -7.06 -25.14 -4.22
N ARG A 89 -7.42 -26.16 -3.43
CA ARG A 89 -8.01 -27.42 -3.93
C ARG A 89 -9.35 -27.23 -4.64
N THR A 90 -10.03 -26.10 -4.46
CA THR A 90 -11.27 -25.79 -5.18
C THR A 90 -11.00 -25.23 -6.58
N ALA A 91 -9.79 -24.75 -6.86
CA ALA A 91 -9.38 -24.18 -8.14
C ALA A 91 -9.10 -25.28 -9.17
N ARG A 92 -10.15 -25.81 -9.83
CA ARG A 92 -9.99 -26.92 -10.79
C ARG A 92 -9.45 -26.54 -12.17
N THR A 93 -9.37 -25.24 -12.47
CA THR A 93 -8.98 -24.72 -13.80
C THR A 93 -8.09 -23.49 -13.64
N PRO A 94 -7.16 -23.20 -14.58
CA PRO A 94 -6.31 -22.02 -14.53
C PRO A 94 -7.08 -20.70 -14.37
N GLY A 95 -8.17 -20.54 -15.13
CA GLY A 95 -9.01 -19.34 -15.02
C GLY A 95 -9.62 -19.15 -13.62
N ARG A 96 -10.12 -20.23 -13.01
CA ARG A 96 -10.63 -20.21 -11.63
C ARG A 96 -9.52 -19.91 -10.60
N ALA A 97 -8.30 -20.37 -10.83
CA ALA A 97 -7.16 -20.04 -9.97
C ALA A 97 -6.87 -18.53 -9.98
N VAL A 98 -6.87 -17.92 -11.17
CA VAL A 98 -6.67 -16.47 -11.34
C VAL A 98 -7.78 -15.66 -10.65
N VAL A 99 -9.05 -16.07 -10.79
CA VAL A 99 -10.17 -15.41 -10.11
C VAL A 99 -10.03 -15.52 -8.59
N LEU A 100 -9.77 -16.73 -8.08
CA LEU A 100 -9.66 -16.96 -6.64
C LEU A 100 -8.50 -16.18 -6.02
N VAL A 101 -7.31 -16.17 -6.66
CA VAL A 101 -6.17 -15.41 -6.11
C VAL A 101 -6.45 -13.91 -6.10
N THR A 102 -7.12 -13.39 -7.14
CA THR A 102 -7.50 -11.98 -7.21
C THR A 102 -8.44 -11.62 -6.06
N LEU A 103 -9.48 -12.42 -5.82
CA LEU A 103 -10.46 -12.18 -4.75
C LEU A 103 -9.84 -12.27 -3.36
N VAL A 104 -8.98 -13.27 -3.10
CA VAL A 104 -8.29 -13.41 -1.82
C VAL A 104 -7.33 -12.25 -1.58
N ALA A 105 -6.58 -11.82 -2.60
CA ALA A 105 -5.67 -10.70 -2.48
C ALA A 105 -6.42 -9.37 -2.27
N LEU A 106 -7.52 -9.13 -2.99
CA LEU A 106 -8.38 -7.95 -2.78
C LEU A 106 -8.92 -7.93 -1.35
N ALA A 107 -9.50 -9.03 -0.87
CA ALA A 107 -10.00 -9.11 0.50
C ALA A 107 -8.89 -8.87 1.53
N GLY A 108 -7.72 -9.48 1.32
CA GLY A 108 -6.55 -9.27 2.17
C GLY A 108 -6.13 -7.80 2.21
N SER A 109 -5.93 -7.18 1.04
CA SER A 109 -5.47 -5.80 0.90
C SER A 109 -6.48 -4.77 1.39
N TRP A 110 -7.79 -5.05 1.27
CA TRP A 110 -8.83 -4.19 1.82
C TRP A 110 -8.81 -4.15 3.35
N ILE A 111 -8.50 -5.28 4.00
CA ILE A 111 -8.39 -5.34 5.47
C ILE A 111 -7.04 -4.77 5.93
N ASN A 112 -5.95 -5.25 5.35
CA ASN A 112 -4.60 -4.80 5.63
C ASN A 112 -3.71 -5.03 4.42
N TRP A 113 -3.16 -3.94 3.90
CA TRP A 113 -2.39 -3.97 2.67
C TRP A 113 -1.12 -4.81 2.77
N GLY A 114 -0.46 -4.82 3.93
CA GLY A 114 0.72 -5.65 4.19
C GLY A 114 0.38 -7.13 4.21
N PHE A 115 -0.73 -7.49 4.86
CA PHE A 115 -1.28 -8.84 4.84
C PHE A 115 -1.70 -9.26 3.42
N GLY A 116 -2.38 -8.38 2.68
CA GLY A 116 -2.83 -8.62 1.31
C GLY A 116 -1.71 -8.98 0.34
N LEU A 117 -0.59 -8.25 0.39
CA LEU A 117 0.59 -8.53 -0.43
C LEU A 117 1.18 -9.92 -0.14
N VAL A 118 1.27 -10.29 1.14
CA VAL A 118 1.85 -11.57 1.56
C VAL A 118 0.90 -12.74 1.29
N ILE A 119 -0.38 -12.61 1.66
CA ILE A 119 -1.36 -13.68 1.45
C ILE A 119 -1.59 -13.97 -0.03
N GLY A 120 -1.57 -12.93 -0.87
CA GLY A 120 -1.60 -13.07 -2.33
C GLY A 120 -0.42 -13.90 -2.85
N ALA A 121 0.80 -13.62 -2.35
CA ALA A 121 2.01 -14.36 -2.72
C ALA A 121 1.94 -15.83 -2.29
N VAL A 122 1.58 -16.09 -1.03
CA VAL A 122 1.45 -17.44 -0.46
C VAL A 122 0.39 -18.23 -1.23
N PHE A 123 -0.76 -17.62 -1.51
CA PHE A 123 -1.85 -18.28 -2.21
C PHE A 123 -1.53 -18.53 -3.69
N ALA A 124 -0.83 -17.62 -4.36
CA ALA A 124 -0.34 -17.84 -5.72
C ALA A 124 0.59 -19.07 -5.79
N ARG A 125 1.52 -19.23 -4.83
CA ARG A 125 2.36 -20.44 -4.75
C ARG A 125 1.54 -21.70 -4.52
N ALA A 126 0.56 -21.66 -3.62
CA ALA A 126 -0.32 -22.81 -3.35
C ALA A 126 -1.13 -23.20 -4.59
N LEU A 127 -1.72 -22.23 -5.29
CA LEU A 127 -2.45 -22.47 -6.53
C LEU A 127 -1.56 -22.99 -7.66
N ALA A 128 -0.32 -22.50 -7.77
CA ALA A 128 0.63 -22.99 -8.76
C ALA A 128 1.03 -24.47 -8.54
N ARG A 129 1.00 -24.96 -7.30
CA ARG A 129 1.20 -26.40 -6.98
C ARG A 129 -0.01 -27.25 -7.38
N GLU A 130 -1.21 -26.75 -7.11
CA GLU A 130 -2.46 -27.50 -7.29
C GLU A 130 -2.98 -27.49 -8.74
N VAL A 131 -2.75 -26.39 -9.48
CA VAL A 131 -3.39 -26.14 -10.78
C VAL A 131 -2.37 -26.21 -11.91
N LYS A 132 -2.36 -27.33 -12.64
CA LYS A 132 -1.49 -27.50 -13.82
C LYS A 132 -1.89 -26.53 -14.93
N GLY A 133 -0.88 -25.97 -15.62
CA GLY A 133 -1.08 -25.10 -16.78
C GLY A 133 -1.54 -23.67 -16.45
N VAL A 134 -1.49 -23.26 -15.18
CA VAL A 134 -1.70 -21.85 -14.81
C VAL A 134 -0.48 -21.02 -15.15
N ASP A 135 -0.69 -19.87 -15.79
CA ASP A 135 0.38 -18.89 -16.02
C ASP A 135 0.79 -18.26 -14.69
N TYR A 136 1.97 -18.60 -14.20
CA TYR A 136 2.46 -18.16 -12.90
C TYR A 136 2.70 -16.65 -12.84
N PRO A 137 3.29 -15.99 -13.86
CA PRO A 137 3.37 -14.53 -13.87
C PRO A 137 2.01 -13.83 -13.78
N LEU A 138 0.99 -14.29 -14.53
CA LEU A 138 -0.37 -13.76 -14.41
C LEU A 138 -0.95 -14.00 -13.02
N LEU A 139 -0.74 -15.19 -12.45
CA LEU A 139 -1.23 -15.53 -11.11
C LEU A 139 -0.64 -14.59 -10.05
N VAL A 140 0.64 -14.26 -10.16
CA VAL A 140 1.33 -13.31 -9.27
C VAL A 140 0.87 -11.87 -9.55
N ALA A 141 0.69 -11.47 -10.81
CA ALA A 141 0.14 -10.17 -11.15
C ALA A 141 -1.30 -9.99 -10.62
N ALA A 142 -2.11 -11.05 -10.71
CA ALA A 142 -3.47 -11.09 -10.19
C ALA A 142 -3.50 -10.97 -8.66
N ALA A 143 -2.58 -11.65 -7.97
CA ALA A 143 -2.37 -11.45 -6.53
C ALA A 143 -1.93 -10.00 -6.22
N TYR A 144 -0.97 -9.45 -6.96
CA TYR A 144 -0.52 -8.07 -6.75
C TYR A 144 -1.62 -7.04 -7.00
N SER A 145 -2.52 -7.29 -7.95
CA SER A 145 -3.66 -6.42 -8.26
C SER A 145 -4.62 -6.22 -7.09
N GLY A 146 -4.61 -7.13 -6.10
CA GLY A 146 -5.33 -6.94 -4.84
C GLY A 146 -4.91 -5.68 -4.11
N PHE A 147 -3.63 -5.30 -4.22
CA PHE A 147 -3.10 -4.08 -3.62
C PHE A 147 -3.79 -2.83 -4.15
N LEU A 148 -4.40 -2.83 -5.33
CA LEU A 148 -5.05 -1.65 -5.91
C LEU A 148 -6.12 -1.01 -5.00
N ILE A 149 -6.83 -1.80 -4.17
CA ILE A 149 -7.89 -1.29 -3.30
C ILE A 149 -7.41 -0.94 -1.88
N TRP A 150 -6.10 -0.99 -1.64
CA TRP A 150 -5.53 -0.90 -0.30
C TRP A 150 -5.87 0.40 0.44
N HIS A 151 -5.84 1.53 -0.28
CA HIS A 151 -5.97 2.85 0.31
C HIS A 151 -7.42 3.23 0.59
N GLY A 152 -8.35 2.63 -0.16
CA GLY A 152 -9.78 2.64 0.13
C GLY A 152 -10.19 1.59 1.19
N GLY A 153 -9.24 0.84 1.75
CA GLY A 153 -9.46 -0.18 2.77
C GLY A 153 -9.18 0.28 4.20
N LEU A 154 -9.37 -0.64 5.15
CA LEU A 154 -9.24 -0.44 6.60
C LEU A 154 -7.81 -0.11 7.06
N SER A 155 -6.83 -0.19 6.16
CA SER A 155 -5.41 0.12 6.42
C SER A 155 -4.89 1.29 5.59
N GLY A 156 -5.78 2.03 4.93
CA GLY A 156 -5.41 3.18 4.09
C GLY A 156 -4.77 4.30 4.90
N SER A 157 -3.57 4.73 4.50
CA SER A 157 -2.78 5.68 5.30
C SER A 157 -3.43 7.06 5.46
N ILE A 158 -4.08 7.55 4.41
CA ILE A 158 -4.74 8.87 4.40
C ILE A 158 -6.03 8.87 5.22
N PRO A 159 -7.01 7.98 4.96
CA PRO A 159 -8.23 7.94 5.77
C PRO A 159 -7.96 7.67 7.25
N LEU A 160 -6.96 6.84 7.58
CA LEU A 160 -6.59 6.63 8.98
C LEU A 160 -5.82 7.82 9.58
N SER A 161 -5.05 8.57 8.79
CA SER A 161 -4.43 9.83 9.24
C SER A 161 -5.50 10.88 9.55
N LEU A 162 -6.53 10.99 8.71
CA LEU A 162 -7.69 11.84 8.96
C LEU A 162 -8.45 11.43 10.24
N ALA A 163 -8.65 10.13 10.45
CA ALA A 163 -9.35 9.61 11.62
C ALA A 163 -8.54 9.74 12.92
N THR A 164 -7.21 9.84 12.84
CA THR A 164 -6.34 9.98 14.01
C THR A 164 -6.43 11.38 14.62
N GLY A 165 -6.63 12.43 13.82
CA GLY A 165 -6.73 13.80 14.32
C GLY A 165 -5.40 14.40 14.82
N GLY A 166 -5.51 15.44 15.65
CA GLY A 166 -4.38 16.08 16.33
C GLY A 166 -3.62 17.11 15.48
N ALA A 167 -2.50 17.60 16.02
CA ALA A 167 -1.71 18.67 15.41
C ALA A 167 -1.16 18.31 14.02
N ASP A 168 -0.86 17.03 13.79
CA ASP A 168 -0.41 16.56 12.48
C ASP A 168 -1.52 16.66 11.43
N LEU A 169 -2.79 16.44 11.78
CA LEU A 169 -3.91 16.59 10.84
C LEU A 169 -4.07 18.04 10.38
N GLU A 170 -4.05 18.99 11.31
CA GLU A 170 -4.19 20.41 11.00
C GLU A 170 -3.04 20.87 10.09
N ARG A 171 -1.80 20.48 10.43
CA ARG A 171 -0.62 20.75 9.60
C ARG A 171 -0.73 20.12 8.21
N MET A 172 -1.11 18.85 8.13
CA MET A 172 -1.20 18.10 6.87
C MET A 172 -2.41 18.48 6.01
N SER A 173 -3.40 19.18 6.57
CA SER A 173 -4.55 19.71 5.82
C SER A 173 -4.39 21.18 5.42
N GLY A 174 -3.28 21.82 5.79
CA GLY A 174 -3.08 23.25 5.54
C GLY A 174 -4.03 24.13 6.37
N GLY A 175 -4.45 23.64 7.54
CA GLY A 175 -5.39 24.34 8.44
C GLY A 175 -6.86 24.16 8.09
N VAL A 176 -7.19 23.39 7.04
CA VAL A 176 -8.58 23.17 6.59
C VAL A 176 -9.34 22.22 7.52
N VAL A 177 -8.65 21.23 8.07
CA VAL A 177 -9.24 20.19 8.91
C VAL A 177 -8.61 20.26 10.30
N THR A 178 -9.39 20.72 11.28
CA THR A 178 -8.95 20.87 12.68
C THR A 178 -9.49 19.75 13.58
N THR A 179 -10.50 19.01 13.12
CA THR A 179 -11.11 17.88 13.83
C THR A 179 -10.95 16.60 13.02
N ALA A 180 -10.81 15.46 13.70
CA ALA A 180 -10.71 14.17 13.03
C ALA A 180 -11.93 13.90 12.13
N ILE A 181 -11.68 13.36 10.94
CA ILE A 181 -12.72 12.87 10.03
C ILE A 181 -12.77 11.36 10.15
N GLY A 182 -13.88 10.82 10.63
CA GLY A 182 -14.02 9.40 10.91
C GLY A 182 -13.94 8.53 9.65
N VAL A 183 -13.67 7.23 9.85
CA VAL A 183 -13.66 6.26 8.73
C VAL A 183 -15.02 6.11 8.04
N GLY A 184 -16.12 6.49 8.72
CA GLY A 184 -17.46 6.54 8.15
C GLY A 184 -17.58 7.53 6.98
N ASP A 185 -16.96 8.70 7.12
CA ASP A 185 -17.00 9.79 6.15
C ASP A 185 -15.94 9.65 5.04
N THR A 186 -15.14 8.58 5.09
CA THR A 186 -14.07 8.31 4.11
C THR A 186 -14.23 6.92 3.50
N LEU A 187 -13.94 5.86 4.27
CA LEU A 187 -13.92 4.47 3.81
C LEU A 187 -15.31 3.91 3.50
N PHE A 188 -16.33 4.30 4.27
CA PHE A 188 -17.68 3.74 4.13
C PHE A 188 -18.64 4.63 3.33
N THR A 189 -18.09 5.57 2.55
CA THR A 189 -18.86 6.42 1.64
C THR A 189 -19.32 5.65 0.40
N ALA A 190 -20.42 6.09 -0.21
CA ALA A 190 -20.92 5.51 -1.45
C ALA A 190 -19.87 5.57 -2.58
N MET A 191 -19.13 6.69 -2.68
CA MET A 191 -18.03 6.86 -3.63
C MET A 191 -16.97 5.75 -3.48
N ASN A 192 -16.42 5.58 -2.28
CA ASN A 192 -15.34 4.62 -2.03
C ASN A 192 -15.81 3.17 -2.22
N LEU A 193 -16.98 2.83 -1.67
CA LEU A 193 -17.54 1.48 -1.77
C LEU A 193 -17.92 1.11 -3.22
N THR A 194 -18.37 2.08 -4.01
CA THR A 194 -18.65 1.85 -5.45
C THR A 194 -17.38 1.57 -6.23
N ILE A 195 -16.30 2.33 -6.00
CA ILE A 195 -14.98 2.05 -6.61
C ILE A 195 -14.54 0.62 -6.24
N ILE A 196 -14.58 0.26 -4.96
CA ILE A 196 -14.19 -1.08 -4.50
C ILE A 196 -15.04 -2.16 -5.15
N ALA A 197 -16.36 -2.00 -5.18
CA ALA A 197 -17.26 -2.98 -5.77
C ALA A 197 -16.97 -3.22 -7.26
N LEU A 198 -16.76 -2.15 -8.03
CA LEU A 198 -16.44 -2.25 -9.46
C LEU A 198 -15.07 -2.89 -9.70
N LEU A 199 -14.08 -2.62 -8.84
CA LEU A 199 -12.76 -3.26 -8.92
C LEU A 199 -12.81 -4.73 -8.48
N VAL A 200 -13.58 -5.07 -7.44
CA VAL A 200 -13.77 -6.45 -6.97
C VAL A 200 -14.47 -7.32 -8.02
N ILE A 201 -15.36 -6.74 -8.82
CA ILE A 201 -16.01 -7.45 -9.92
C ILE A 201 -15.10 -7.49 -11.15
N GLY A 202 -14.56 -6.35 -11.57
CA GLY A 202 -13.88 -6.26 -12.86
C GLY A 202 -12.44 -6.76 -12.88
N LEU A 203 -11.68 -6.66 -11.78
CA LEU A 203 -10.30 -7.19 -11.75
C LEU A 203 -10.24 -8.70 -11.94
N PRO A 204 -11.06 -9.54 -11.25
CA PRO A 204 -11.05 -10.97 -11.51
C PRO A 204 -11.41 -11.32 -12.96
N ILE A 205 -12.36 -10.60 -13.56
CA ILE A 205 -12.76 -10.79 -14.96
C ILE A 205 -11.61 -10.41 -15.90
N LEU A 206 -10.99 -9.25 -15.68
CA LEU A 206 -9.85 -8.77 -16.47
C LEU A 206 -8.68 -9.73 -16.38
N ASN A 207 -8.31 -10.15 -15.17
CA ASN A 207 -7.21 -11.08 -14.93
C ASN A 207 -7.48 -12.44 -15.58
N TRP A 208 -8.71 -12.95 -15.46
CA TRP A 208 -9.14 -14.16 -16.15
C TRP A 208 -9.00 -14.05 -17.68
N ALA A 209 -9.45 -12.92 -18.24
CA ALA A 209 -9.38 -12.66 -19.69
C ALA A 209 -7.94 -12.51 -20.21
N MET A 210 -6.99 -12.15 -19.34
CA MET A 210 -5.57 -12.04 -19.67
C MET A 210 -4.82 -13.39 -19.69
N HIS A 211 -5.48 -14.51 -19.38
CA HIS A 211 -4.81 -15.81 -19.39
C HIS A 211 -4.21 -16.14 -20.77
N PRO A 212 -2.89 -16.33 -20.87
CA PRO A 212 -2.27 -16.61 -22.16
C PRO A 212 -2.63 -18.00 -22.67
N LYS A 213 -2.56 -18.17 -23.98
CA LYS A 213 -2.74 -19.48 -24.64
C LYS A 213 -1.55 -20.43 -24.38
N ASP A 214 -0.37 -19.86 -24.19
CA ASP A 214 0.88 -20.57 -23.86
C ASP A 214 1.37 -20.11 -22.48
N PRO A 215 0.97 -20.80 -21.39
CA PRO A 215 1.23 -20.37 -20.03
C PRO A 215 2.65 -20.71 -19.57
N LYS A 216 3.29 -19.76 -18.87
CA LYS A 216 4.55 -20.00 -18.16
C LYS A 216 4.27 -20.57 -16.78
N VAL A 217 4.50 -21.87 -16.60
CA VAL A 217 4.27 -22.55 -15.33
C VAL A 217 5.44 -22.32 -14.35
N ALA A 218 5.15 -22.26 -13.06
CA ALA A 218 6.15 -22.15 -12.00
C ALA A 218 7.10 -23.35 -11.97
N ASP A 219 8.35 -23.12 -11.58
CA ASP A 219 9.29 -24.17 -11.25
C ASP A 219 8.87 -24.88 -9.93
N PRO A 220 8.52 -26.18 -9.96
CA PRO A 220 8.09 -26.90 -8.77
C PRO A 220 9.11 -26.87 -7.62
N ALA A 221 10.41 -26.80 -7.90
CA ALA A 221 11.44 -26.75 -6.87
C ALA A 221 11.38 -25.45 -6.05
N LYS A 222 11.04 -24.33 -6.69
CA LYS A 222 10.87 -23.02 -6.04
C LYS A 222 9.55 -22.90 -5.28
N LEU A 223 8.63 -23.82 -5.54
CA LEU A 223 7.37 -23.84 -4.84
C LEU A 223 7.46 -24.52 -3.48
N LEU A 224 8.54 -25.19 -3.05
CA LEU A 224 8.55 -25.85 -1.73
C LEU A 224 8.59 -24.87 -0.55
N ASP A 225 7.88 -25.19 0.53
CA ASP A 225 7.96 -24.40 1.77
C ASP A 225 9.22 -24.79 2.57
N PRO A 226 9.92 -23.82 3.18
CA PRO A 226 11.04 -24.13 4.05
C PRO A 226 10.56 -24.95 5.26
N ALA A 227 11.32 -25.98 5.61
CA ALA A 227 11.07 -26.78 6.79
C ALA A 227 11.29 -25.92 8.04
N HIS A 228 10.29 -25.86 8.93
CA HIS A 228 10.42 -25.15 10.19
C HIS A 228 11.01 -26.10 11.24
N GLU A 229 12.15 -25.73 11.81
CA GLU A 229 12.77 -26.50 12.89
C GLU A 229 11.90 -26.46 14.16
N ALA A 230 11.85 -27.58 14.87
CA ALA A 230 11.11 -27.67 16.12
C ALA A 230 11.74 -26.76 17.19
N LEU A 231 10.91 -26.11 18.01
CA LEU A 231 11.40 -25.26 19.10
C LEU A 231 12.05 -26.10 20.20
N PRO A 232 13.28 -25.78 20.64
CA PRO A 232 13.87 -26.44 21.79
C PRO A 232 13.08 -26.08 23.05
N ARG A 233 12.94 -27.03 23.99
CA ARG A 233 12.17 -26.88 25.24
C ARG A 233 12.88 -27.48 26.46
N ASN A 234 14.20 -27.56 26.37
CA ASN A 234 15.06 -28.27 27.32
C ASN A 234 15.31 -27.45 28.60
N THR A 235 15.28 -26.12 28.51
CA THR A 235 15.47 -25.22 29.66
C THR A 235 14.18 -24.53 30.08
N LEU A 236 14.15 -23.97 31.29
CA LEU A 236 13.01 -23.16 31.76
C LEU A 236 12.77 -21.94 30.86
N ALA A 237 13.83 -21.25 30.44
CA ALA A 237 13.74 -20.12 29.51
C ALA A 237 13.08 -20.54 28.19
N GLN A 238 13.56 -21.63 27.57
CA GLN A 238 12.97 -22.15 26.32
C GLN A 238 11.49 -22.54 26.45
N ARG A 239 11.07 -23.02 27.63
CA ARG A 239 9.65 -23.31 27.90
C ARG A 239 8.83 -22.04 28.08
N MET A 240 9.42 -20.97 28.63
CA MET A 240 8.78 -19.65 28.72
C MET A 240 8.61 -19.01 27.34
N ASP A 241 9.65 -19.08 26.50
CA ASP A 241 9.64 -18.53 25.14
C ASP A 241 8.53 -19.16 24.28
N ASP A 242 8.33 -20.48 24.38
CA ASP A 242 7.26 -21.22 23.69
C ASP A 242 6.01 -21.47 24.56
N SER A 243 5.77 -20.60 25.57
CA SER A 243 4.65 -20.73 26.52
C SER A 243 3.33 -20.23 25.94
N ARG A 244 2.34 -21.13 25.87
CA ARG A 244 0.97 -20.79 25.51
C ARG A 244 0.25 -19.97 26.59
N ILE A 245 0.60 -20.17 27.85
CA ILE A 245 -0.05 -19.46 28.97
C ILE A 245 0.37 -17.98 28.93
N LEU A 246 1.67 -17.71 28.76
CA LEU A 246 2.17 -16.35 28.60
C LEU A 246 1.50 -15.65 27.41
N ASN A 247 1.36 -16.38 26.30
CA ASN A 247 0.63 -15.91 25.14
C ASN A 247 -0.83 -15.54 25.47
N LEU A 248 -1.56 -16.43 26.13
CA LEU A 248 -2.97 -16.19 26.46
C LEU A 248 -3.16 -15.03 27.44
N ILE A 249 -2.24 -14.81 28.38
CA ILE A 249 -2.29 -13.68 29.31
C ILE A 249 -2.18 -12.35 28.54
N ILE A 250 -1.20 -12.22 27.65
CA ILE A 250 -1.02 -10.97 26.90
C ILE A 250 -2.15 -10.74 25.88
N ILE A 251 -2.68 -11.82 25.28
CA ILE A 251 -3.87 -11.74 24.43
C ILE A 251 -5.10 -11.31 25.23
N ALA A 252 -5.30 -11.83 26.44
CA ALA A 252 -6.41 -11.41 27.30
C ALA A 252 -6.34 -9.91 27.64
N LEU A 253 -5.14 -9.40 27.95
CA LEU A 253 -4.94 -7.96 28.15
C LEU A 253 -5.28 -7.14 26.90
N ALA A 254 -4.85 -7.59 25.72
CA ALA A 254 -5.17 -6.93 24.46
C ALA A 254 -6.68 -6.93 24.18
N VAL A 255 -7.38 -8.04 24.42
CA VAL A 255 -8.84 -8.15 24.27
C VAL A 255 -9.55 -7.18 25.21
N VAL A 256 -9.11 -7.06 26.46
CA VAL A 256 -9.65 -6.07 27.41
C VAL A 256 -9.45 -4.66 26.89
N TYR A 257 -8.22 -4.31 26.46
CA TYR A 257 -7.91 -2.99 25.92
C TYR A 257 -8.78 -2.64 24.71
N PHE A 258 -8.86 -3.51 23.70
CA PHE A 258 -9.68 -3.26 22.52
C PHE A 258 -11.17 -3.21 22.86
N GLY A 259 -11.64 -4.06 23.78
CA GLY A 259 -13.03 -4.03 24.26
C GLY A 259 -13.40 -2.67 24.86
N TYR A 260 -12.56 -2.12 25.75
CA TYR A 260 -12.76 -0.77 26.29
C TYR A 260 -12.66 0.30 25.21
N TYR A 261 -11.63 0.22 24.36
CA TYR A 261 -11.41 1.21 23.29
C TYR A 261 -12.63 1.35 22.36
N PHE A 262 -13.16 0.23 21.85
CA PHE A 262 -14.33 0.26 20.96
C PHE A 262 -15.64 0.57 21.70
N ALA A 263 -15.74 0.28 23.00
CA ALA A 263 -16.89 0.68 23.80
C ALA A 263 -16.95 2.20 24.02
N GLU A 264 -15.81 2.85 24.23
CA GLU A 264 -15.72 4.30 24.45
C GLU A 264 -15.77 5.11 23.16
N ASN A 265 -15.12 4.61 22.09
CA ASN A 265 -14.89 5.39 20.86
C ASN A 265 -15.77 4.95 19.68
N GLY A 266 -16.60 3.92 19.84
CA GLY A 266 -17.31 3.29 18.73
C GLY A 266 -16.35 2.66 17.72
N PHE A 267 -16.75 2.53 16.45
CA PHE A 267 -15.90 1.96 15.39
C PHE A 267 -14.84 2.97 14.89
N ALA A 268 -13.94 3.38 15.79
CA ALA A 268 -12.84 4.30 15.51
C ALA A 268 -11.59 3.50 15.10
N LEU A 269 -11.24 3.52 13.82
CA LEU A 269 -9.98 2.92 13.36
C LEU A 269 -8.92 3.99 13.16
N THR A 270 -7.75 3.75 13.75
CA THR A 270 -6.52 4.51 13.52
C THR A 270 -5.41 3.55 13.09
N LEU A 271 -4.29 4.09 12.59
CA LEU A 271 -3.12 3.28 12.21
C LEU A 271 -2.65 2.35 13.33
N ASN A 272 -2.55 2.87 14.55
CA ASN A 272 -2.06 2.10 15.70
C ASN A 272 -3.03 1.00 16.11
N ILE A 273 -4.34 1.25 16.03
CA ILE A 273 -5.36 0.24 16.35
C ILE A 273 -5.31 -0.91 15.34
N VAL A 274 -5.20 -0.61 14.05
CA VAL A 274 -5.09 -1.63 12.99
C VAL A 274 -3.80 -2.45 13.16
N ILE A 275 -2.65 -1.79 13.40
CA ILE A 275 -1.38 -2.48 13.69
C ILE A 275 -1.51 -3.40 14.91
N GLY A 276 -2.09 -2.89 16.00
CA GLY A 276 -2.30 -3.64 17.23
C GLY A 276 -3.17 -4.87 17.00
N LEU A 277 -4.30 -4.73 16.30
CA LEU A 277 -5.18 -5.85 15.96
C LEU A 277 -4.42 -6.94 15.20
N PHE A 278 -3.65 -6.58 14.18
CA PHE A 278 -2.87 -7.55 13.39
C PHE A 278 -1.77 -8.22 14.21
N LEU A 279 -1.07 -7.47 15.06
CA LEU A 279 -0.07 -8.00 15.97
C LEU A 279 -0.68 -9.05 16.91
N PHE A 280 -1.75 -8.70 17.61
CA PHE A 280 -2.33 -9.59 18.62
C PHE A 280 -3.11 -10.77 18.02
N ILE A 281 -3.80 -10.58 16.89
CA ILE A 281 -4.42 -11.71 16.17
C ILE A 281 -3.32 -12.65 15.65
N GLY A 282 -2.25 -12.12 15.07
CA GLY A 282 -1.11 -12.93 14.62
C GLY A 282 -0.50 -13.72 15.78
N LEU A 283 -0.23 -13.06 16.90
CA LEU A 283 0.30 -13.69 18.12
C LEU A 283 -0.63 -14.79 18.66
N ALA A 284 -1.95 -14.58 18.64
CA ALA A 284 -2.93 -15.59 19.02
C ALA A 284 -2.91 -16.81 18.09
N LEU A 285 -2.84 -16.60 16.78
CA LEU A 285 -2.87 -17.70 15.79
C LEU A 285 -1.56 -18.51 15.73
N HIS A 286 -0.43 -17.92 16.12
CA HIS A 286 0.84 -18.64 16.27
C HIS A 286 0.93 -19.43 17.59
N GLY A 287 0.22 -18.98 18.63
CA GLY A 287 0.00 -19.70 19.87
C GLY A 287 1.12 -19.59 20.91
N SER A 288 2.29 -19.03 20.57
CA SER A 288 3.33 -18.66 21.53
C SER A 288 4.18 -17.48 21.02
N PRO A 289 4.83 -16.72 21.93
CA PRO A 289 5.69 -15.60 21.55
C PRO A 289 6.82 -15.98 20.60
N GLU A 290 7.54 -17.07 20.89
CA GLU A 290 8.68 -17.52 20.06
C GLU A 290 8.26 -17.88 18.62
N ARG A 291 7.10 -18.55 18.44
CA ARG A 291 6.59 -18.89 17.09
C ARG A 291 6.24 -17.64 16.30
N TYR A 292 5.57 -16.69 16.95
CA TYR A 292 5.25 -15.40 16.35
C TYR A 292 6.51 -14.62 15.97
N MET A 293 7.51 -14.59 16.86
CA MET A 293 8.77 -13.88 16.60
C MET A 293 9.56 -14.47 15.44
N ARG A 294 9.56 -15.80 15.26
CA ARG A 294 10.15 -16.42 14.06
C ARG A 294 9.45 -15.98 12.78
N ALA A 295 8.12 -15.97 12.77
CA ALA A 295 7.36 -15.47 11.62
C ALA A 295 7.64 -13.98 11.34
N VAL A 296 7.85 -13.17 12.38
CA VAL A 296 8.27 -11.76 12.23
C VAL A 296 9.69 -11.66 11.65
N GLN A 297 10.63 -12.50 12.12
CA GLN A 297 12.00 -12.53 11.61
C GLN A 297 12.04 -12.91 10.13
N ASP A 298 11.23 -13.89 9.71
CA ASP A 298 11.12 -14.28 8.29
C ASP A 298 10.60 -13.12 7.41
N GLY A 299 9.72 -12.28 7.96
CA GLY A 299 9.14 -11.13 7.27
C GLY A 299 9.99 -9.85 7.29
N ILE A 300 10.99 -9.74 8.17
CA ILE A 300 11.68 -8.47 8.45
C ILE A 300 12.44 -7.93 7.23
N GLY A 301 12.94 -8.79 6.35
CA GLY A 301 13.60 -8.37 5.11
C GLY A 301 12.68 -7.53 4.20
N GLY A 302 11.37 -7.77 4.28
CA GLY A 302 10.35 -7.07 3.49
C GLY A 302 10.18 -5.59 3.81
N ILE A 303 10.61 -5.13 5.00
CA ILE A 303 10.50 -3.71 5.40
C ILE A 303 11.75 -2.88 5.11
N SER A 304 12.83 -3.48 4.61
CA SER A 304 14.12 -2.79 4.35
C SER A 304 13.96 -1.53 3.48
N GLY A 305 13.11 -1.61 2.44
CA GLY A 305 12.78 -0.48 1.59
C GLY A 305 12.08 0.65 2.34
N ILE A 306 11.13 0.32 3.22
CA ILE A 306 10.40 1.30 4.04
C ILE A 306 11.37 2.02 4.98
N VAL A 307 12.20 1.27 5.70
CA VAL A 307 13.13 1.81 6.71
C VAL A 307 14.13 2.80 6.10
N ILE A 308 14.67 2.48 4.91
CA ILE A 308 15.73 3.29 4.30
C ILE A 308 15.21 4.37 3.34
N GLN A 309 14.12 4.12 2.60
CA GLN A 309 13.67 5.05 1.54
C GLN A 309 12.71 6.12 2.07
N PHE A 310 11.95 5.86 3.14
CA PHE A 310 11.00 6.84 3.67
C PHE A 310 11.66 8.15 4.14
N PRO A 311 12.84 8.13 4.79
CA PRO A 311 13.56 9.36 5.10
C PRO A 311 13.92 10.19 3.85
N PHE A 312 14.29 9.55 2.73
CA PHE A 312 14.55 10.26 1.47
C PHE A 312 13.28 10.89 0.91
N TYR A 313 12.15 10.19 0.97
CA TYR A 313 10.86 10.76 0.57
C TYR A 313 10.44 11.94 1.46
N ALA A 314 10.73 11.89 2.75
CA ALA A 314 10.52 13.01 3.67
C ALA A 314 11.45 14.21 3.34
N GLY A 315 12.70 13.94 2.93
CA GLY A 315 13.61 14.98 2.46
C GLY A 315 13.15 15.63 1.15
N ILE A 316 12.67 14.83 0.20
CA ILE A 316 12.03 15.31 -1.05
C ILE A 316 10.85 16.21 -0.72
N MET A 317 9.96 15.78 0.18
CA MET A 317 8.85 16.59 0.66
C MET A 317 9.33 17.93 1.23
N GLY A 318 10.37 17.92 2.08
CA GLY A 318 10.98 19.14 2.62
C GLY A 318 11.33 20.16 1.54
N MET A 319 11.95 19.72 0.44
CA MET A 319 12.27 20.59 -0.70
C MET A 319 11.04 21.03 -1.51
N MET A 320 9.96 20.23 -1.55
CA MET A 320 8.74 20.57 -2.26
C MET A 320 7.92 21.65 -1.54
N ILE A 321 7.87 21.59 -0.21
CA ILE A 321 7.13 22.55 0.62
C ILE A 321 7.96 23.77 1.02
N GLY A 322 9.29 23.66 0.95
CA GLY A 322 10.24 24.71 1.31
C GLY A 322 10.05 25.98 0.47
N ALA A 323 9.34 26.95 1.03
CA ALA A 323 9.06 28.22 0.36
C ALA A 323 10.26 29.16 0.37
N ASN A 324 10.38 29.99 -0.67
CA ASN A 324 11.30 31.13 -0.71
C ASN A 324 10.76 32.32 0.10
N ALA A 325 11.46 33.46 0.07
CA ALA A 325 11.07 34.66 0.82
C ALA A 325 9.70 35.21 0.40
N GLU A 326 9.29 34.98 -0.85
CA GLU A 326 8.00 35.37 -1.41
C GLU A 326 6.87 34.35 -1.16
N GLY A 327 7.15 33.26 -0.43
CA GLY A 327 6.16 32.22 -0.13
C GLY A 327 5.93 31.22 -1.28
N LEU A 328 6.81 31.22 -2.29
CA LEU A 328 6.74 30.34 -3.45
C LEU A 328 7.46 29.01 -3.16
N SER A 329 6.76 27.90 -3.37
CA SER A 329 7.31 26.54 -3.28
C SER A 329 6.94 25.72 -4.52
N LEU A 330 7.70 24.66 -4.80
CA LEU A 330 7.43 23.77 -5.93
C LEU A 330 6.05 23.11 -5.79
N GLY A 331 5.71 22.61 -4.60
CA GLY A 331 4.42 21.98 -4.33
C GLY A 331 3.25 22.94 -4.54
N ARG A 332 3.41 24.21 -4.14
CA ARG A 332 2.38 25.23 -4.34
C ARG A 332 2.14 25.51 -5.82
N GLN A 333 3.20 25.69 -6.63
CA GLN A 333 3.03 25.94 -8.07
C GLN A 333 2.35 24.79 -8.81
N ILE A 334 2.72 23.55 -8.51
CA ILE A 334 2.06 22.37 -9.10
C ILE A 334 0.56 22.45 -8.81
N THR A 335 0.19 22.73 -7.55
CA THR A 335 -1.22 22.74 -7.14
C THR A 335 -1.99 23.93 -7.68
N ASP A 336 -1.42 25.14 -7.68
CA ASP A 336 -2.07 26.34 -8.25
C ASP A 336 -2.39 26.15 -9.74
N THR A 337 -1.54 25.42 -10.46
CA THR A 337 -1.80 25.03 -11.86
C THR A 337 -3.03 24.12 -11.99
N PHE A 338 -3.20 23.16 -11.06
CA PHE A 338 -4.39 22.31 -11.03
C PHE A 338 -5.66 23.07 -10.63
N ILE A 339 -5.57 24.04 -9.71
CA ILE A 339 -6.69 24.92 -9.34
C ILE A 339 -7.16 25.73 -10.55
N ALA A 340 -6.22 26.34 -11.28
CA ALA A 340 -6.55 27.25 -12.37
C ALA A 340 -7.41 26.60 -13.47
N TRP A 341 -7.36 25.27 -13.63
CA TRP A 341 -8.07 24.52 -14.68
C TRP A 341 -9.23 23.67 -14.14
N SER A 342 -9.51 23.70 -12.84
CA SER A 342 -10.52 22.84 -12.21
C SER A 342 -11.81 23.57 -11.87
N SER A 343 -12.90 22.81 -11.87
CA SER A 343 -14.22 23.18 -11.34
C SER A 343 -14.56 22.23 -10.20
N ALA A 344 -15.63 22.50 -9.43
CA ALA A 344 -16.08 21.59 -8.37
C ALA A 344 -16.23 20.13 -8.86
N ASP A 345 -16.84 19.94 -10.03
CA ASP A 345 -17.11 18.62 -10.62
C ASP A 345 -15.86 17.92 -11.17
N THR A 346 -14.88 18.68 -11.68
CA THR A 346 -13.67 18.11 -12.29
C THR A 346 -12.51 17.98 -11.32
N PHE A 347 -12.57 18.67 -10.17
CA PHE A 347 -11.48 18.72 -9.21
C PHE A 347 -11.14 17.35 -8.61
N PRO A 348 -12.08 16.49 -8.14
CA PRO A 348 -11.74 15.19 -7.59
C PRO A 348 -10.96 14.30 -8.57
N VAL A 349 -11.34 14.32 -9.85
CA VAL A 349 -10.64 13.56 -10.91
C VAL A 349 -9.24 14.12 -11.16
N LEU A 350 -9.10 15.44 -11.24
CA LEU A 350 -7.80 16.09 -11.45
C LEU A 350 -6.86 15.90 -10.25
N ALA A 351 -7.39 15.96 -9.03
CA ALA A 351 -6.66 15.65 -7.81
C ALA A 351 -6.18 14.19 -7.81
N PHE A 352 -7.02 13.24 -8.23
CA PHE A 352 -6.65 11.83 -8.39
C PHE A 352 -5.53 11.63 -9.43
N LEU A 353 -5.63 12.24 -10.61
CA LEU A 353 -4.61 12.14 -11.66
C LEU A 353 -3.29 12.78 -11.22
N SER A 354 -3.36 13.94 -10.57
CA SER A 354 -2.22 14.62 -9.97
C SER A 354 -1.56 13.74 -8.91
N ALA A 355 -2.36 13.13 -8.04
CA ALA A 355 -1.89 12.21 -7.02
C ALA A 355 -1.23 10.96 -7.61
N GLY A 356 -1.79 10.39 -8.68
CA GLY A 356 -1.16 9.30 -9.42
C GLY A 356 0.20 9.69 -9.99
N LEU A 357 0.34 10.89 -10.53
CA LEU A 357 1.61 11.42 -11.03
C LEU A 357 2.61 11.65 -9.88
N VAL A 358 2.18 12.26 -8.77
CA VAL A 358 3.03 12.51 -7.60
C VAL A 358 3.52 11.20 -6.99
N ASN A 359 2.70 10.16 -6.94
CA ASN A 359 3.07 8.85 -6.39
C ASN A 359 4.22 8.17 -7.14
N VAL A 360 4.36 8.42 -8.45
CA VAL A 360 5.53 7.95 -9.23
C VAL A 360 6.83 8.45 -8.60
N PHE A 361 6.80 9.67 -8.06
CA PHE A 361 7.92 10.30 -7.36
C PHE A 361 7.94 9.90 -5.88
N VAL A 362 6.80 9.96 -5.18
CA VAL A 362 6.73 9.72 -3.72
C VAL A 362 5.83 8.51 -3.43
N PRO A 363 6.35 7.26 -3.53
CA PRO A 363 5.56 6.04 -3.36
C PRO A 363 5.29 5.68 -1.90
N SER A 364 4.61 6.57 -1.21
CA SER A 364 4.28 6.41 0.20
C SER A 364 3.05 7.23 0.52
N GLY A 365 1.94 6.57 0.92
CA GLY A 365 0.70 7.29 1.17
C GLY A 365 0.79 8.39 2.23
N GLY A 366 1.59 8.22 3.28
CA GLY A 366 1.84 9.29 4.25
C GLY A 366 2.77 10.38 3.73
N GLY A 367 3.80 10.02 2.94
CA GLY A 367 4.65 11.02 2.28
C GLY A 367 3.88 11.84 1.26
N GLN A 368 3.03 11.18 0.47
CA GLN A 368 2.13 11.79 -0.48
C GLN A 368 1.09 12.67 0.20
N TRP A 369 0.51 12.20 1.31
CA TRP A 369 -0.39 13.00 2.14
C TRP A 369 0.28 14.27 2.66
N ALA A 370 1.54 14.16 3.09
CA ALA A 370 2.30 15.29 3.61
C ALA A 370 2.66 16.33 2.53
N VAL A 371 2.81 15.91 1.27
CA VAL A 371 3.09 16.80 0.14
C VAL A 371 1.82 17.45 -0.40
N GLN A 372 0.78 16.65 -0.65
CA GLN A 372 -0.41 17.13 -1.36
C GLN A 372 -1.51 17.62 -0.44
N GLY A 373 -1.66 17.03 0.76
CA GLY A 373 -2.70 17.40 1.71
C GLY A 373 -2.76 18.89 2.01
N PRO A 374 -1.62 19.55 2.38
CA PRO A 374 -1.62 20.97 2.76
C PRO A 374 -1.96 21.93 1.61
N ILE A 375 -2.03 21.44 0.39
CA ILE A 375 -2.19 22.25 -0.81
C ILE A 375 -3.50 21.93 -1.52
N MET A 376 -3.83 20.65 -1.66
CA MET A 376 -5.06 20.19 -2.30
C MET A 376 -6.28 20.38 -1.41
N LEU A 377 -6.19 20.25 -0.08
CA LEU A 377 -7.37 20.44 0.77
C LEU A 377 -7.86 21.89 0.75
N PRO A 378 -7.00 22.92 0.89
CA PRO A 378 -7.44 24.31 0.73
C PRO A 378 -8.00 24.59 -0.67
N ALA A 379 -7.39 24.02 -1.71
CA ALA A 379 -7.85 24.12 -3.08
C ALA A 379 -9.27 23.56 -3.27
N GLY A 380 -9.50 22.32 -2.80
CA GLY A 380 -10.80 21.67 -2.87
C GLY A 380 -11.85 22.46 -2.10
N GLN A 381 -11.52 22.92 -0.89
CA GLN A 381 -12.41 23.75 -0.08
C GLN A 381 -12.79 25.05 -0.79
N ALA A 382 -11.85 25.73 -1.45
CA ALA A 382 -12.13 26.95 -2.22
C ALA A 382 -13.06 26.70 -3.41
N LEU A 383 -13.08 25.48 -3.95
CA LEU A 383 -13.97 25.04 -5.03
C LEU A 383 -15.27 24.38 -4.50
N GLY A 384 -15.49 24.34 -3.19
CA GLY A 384 -16.67 23.75 -2.58
C GLY A 384 -16.63 22.22 -2.44
N VAL A 385 -15.49 21.58 -2.71
CA VAL A 385 -15.28 20.13 -2.55
C VAL A 385 -14.94 19.82 -1.10
N THR A 386 -15.54 18.77 -0.54
CA THR A 386 -15.29 18.41 0.86
C THR A 386 -13.84 17.92 1.07
N PRO A 387 -13.24 18.14 2.26
CA PRO A 387 -11.91 17.63 2.55
C PRO A 387 -11.82 16.10 2.46
N ALA A 388 -12.90 15.39 2.82
CA ALA A 388 -12.96 13.94 2.76
C ALA A 388 -12.85 13.41 1.32
N VAL A 389 -13.61 13.99 0.38
CA VAL A 389 -13.49 13.65 -1.05
C VAL A 389 -12.08 13.94 -1.54
N THR A 390 -11.55 15.13 -1.27
CA THR A 390 -10.22 15.53 -1.74
C THR A 390 -9.14 14.58 -1.25
N ALA A 391 -9.19 14.21 0.04
CA ALA A 391 -8.27 13.25 0.63
C ALA A 391 -8.41 11.85 0.01
N MET A 392 -9.63 11.40 -0.26
CA MET A 392 -9.86 10.11 -0.92
C MET A 392 -9.44 10.11 -2.40
N ALA A 393 -9.56 11.23 -3.12
CA ALA A 393 -9.01 11.37 -4.47
C ALA A 393 -7.48 11.20 -4.46
N ILE A 394 -6.80 11.81 -3.48
CA ILE A 394 -5.35 11.63 -3.29
C ILE A 394 -5.02 10.17 -2.96
N ALA A 395 -5.79 9.54 -2.06
CA ALA A 395 -5.62 8.14 -1.66
C ALA A 395 -5.77 7.17 -2.85
N TRP A 396 -6.79 7.36 -3.68
CA TRP A 396 -6.97 6.55 -4.86
C TRP A 396 -5.88 6.78 -5.92
N GLY A 397 -5.33 8.00 -6.02
CA GLY A 397 -4.23 8.31 -6.92
C GLY A 397 -2.95 7.57 -6.54
N ASP A 398 -2.61 7.56 -5.24
CA ASP A 398 -1.52 6.73 -4.68
C ASP A 398 -1.73 5.25 -5.03
N ALA A 399 -2.89 4.71 -4.64
CA ALA A 399 -3.19 3.30 -4.86
C ALA A 399 -3.12 2.88 -6.33
N TRP A 400 -3.54 3.75 -7.23
CA TRP A 400 -3.63 3.49 -8.65
C TRP A 400 -2.26 3.26 -9.29
N THR A 401 -1.33 4.19 -9.17
CA THR A 401 -0.02 4.07 -9.84
C THR A 401 0.93 3.12 -9.15
N ASN A 402 0.59 2.61 -7.96
CA ASN A 402 1.31 1.48 -7.36
C ASN A 402 1.35 0.24 -8.27
N MET A 403 0.43 0.09 -9.23
CA MET A 403 0.50 -0.98 -10.23
C MET A 403 1.74 -0.94 -11.12
N ILE A 404 2.27 0.26 -11.40
CA ILE A 404 3.49 0.44 -12.20
C ILE A 404 4.71 0.79 -11.34
N GLN A 405 4.51 1.04 -10.05
CA GLN A 405 5.56 1.29 -9.08
C GLN A 405 6.26 -0.03 -8.69
N PRO A 406 7.55 -0.19 -8.97
CA PRO A 406 8.27 -1.43 -8.64
C PRO A 406 8.37 -1.68 -7.14
N PHE A 407 8.42 -0.61 -6.34
CA PHE A 407 8.68 -0.66 -4.90
C PHE A 407 7.74 -1.62 -4.15
N TRP A 408 6.43 -1.48 -4.36
CA TRP A 408 5.41 -2.28 -3.67
C TRP A 408 5.24 -3.69 -4.23
N ALA A 409 5.73 -3.94 -5.45
CA ALA A 409 5.77 -5.29 -6.00
C ALA A 409 6.91 -6.13 -5.38
N LEU A 410 7.97 -5.51 -4.85
CA LEU A 410 9.13 -6.26 -4.35
C LEU A 410 8.81 -7.28 -3.23
N PRO A 411 7.98 -6.97 -2.23
CA PRO A 411 7.62 -7.95 -1.20
C PRO A 411 7.00 -9.23 -1.78
N ILE A 412 6.03 -9.11 -2.68
CA ILE A 412 5.39 -10.27 -3.31
C ILE A 412 6.36 -10.99 -4.26
N LEU A 413 7.14 -10.24 -5.03
CA LEU A 413 8.10 -10.78 -5.99
C LEU A 413 9.23 -11.57 -5.31
N GLY A 414 9.69 -11.10 -4.15
CA GLY A 414 10.70 -11.80 -3.34
C GLY A 414 10.19 -13.16 -2.83
N ILE A 415 8.91 -13.27 -2.47
CA ILE A 415 8.29 -14.51 -2.02
C ILE A 415 8.09 -15.49 -3.18
N VAL A 416 7.65 -14.99 -4.34
CA VAL A 416 7.27 -15.84 -5.49
C VAL A 416 8.45 -16.17 -6.42
N GLY A 417 9.59 -15.49 -6.25
CA GLY A 417 10.81 -15.72 -7.02
C GLY A 417 10.76 -15.20 -8.46
N LEU A 418 9.98 -14.15 -8.71
CA LEU A 418 9.86 -13.49 -10.01
C LEU A 418 10.51 -12.10 -9.97
N GLY A 419 10.89 -11.58 -11.15
CA GLY A 419 11.27 -10.19 -11.30
C GLY A 419 10.06 -9.30 -11.58
N ALA A 420 10.16 -8.00 -11.30
CA ALA A 420 9.10 -7.04 -11.63
C ALA A 420 8.72 -7.06 -13.12
N ARG A 421 9.69 -7.43 -13.97
CA ARG A 421 9.58 -7.57 -15.42
C ARG A 421 8.58 -8.64 -15.85
N ASP A 422 8.38 -9.67 -15.03
CA ASP A 422 7.53 -10.81 -15.37
C ASP A 422 6.04 -10.47 -15.28
N ILE A 423 5.67 -9.50 -14.43
CA ILE A 423 4.26 -9.17 -14.15
C ILE A 423 3.81 -7.81 -14.73
N MET A 424 4.76 -6.92 -15.03
CA MET A 424 4.48 -5.52 -15.36
C MET A 424 3.50 -5.32 -16.53
N GLY A 425 3.53 -6.24 -17.50
CA GLY A 425 2.62 -6.23 -18.63
C GLY A 425 1.15 -6.31 -18.25
N TYR A 426 0.83 -7.17 -17.27
CA TYR A 426 -0.52 -7.32 -16.73
C TYR A 426 -0.88 -6.12 -15.86
N CYS A 427 0.07 -5.63 -15.05
CA CYS A 427 -0.16 -4.47 -14.19
C CYS A 427 -0.52 -3.19 -14.98
N LEU A 428 0.06 -2.98 -16.16
CA LEU A 428 -0.28 -1.85 -17.03
C LEU A 428 -1.73 -1.88 -17.51
N LEU A 429 -2.28 -3.07 -17.76
CA LEU A 429 -3.68 -3.22 -18.18
C LEU A 429 -4.63 -2.98 -17.01
N MET A 430 -4.27 -3.48 -15.83
CA MET A 430 -4.98 -3.19 -14.58
C MET A 430 -4.94 -1.69 -14.26
N LEU A 431 -3.81 -1.00 -14.50
CA LEU A 431 -3.67 0.44 -14.35
C LEU A 431 -4.67 1.19 -15.24
N VAL A 432 -4.71 0.89 -16.54
CA VAL A 432 -5.63 1.58 -17.46
C VAL A 432 -7.09 1.33 -17.07
N TYR A 433 -7.46 0.07 -16.82
CA TYR A 433 -8.81 -0.30 -16.41
C TYR A 433 -9.25 0.43 -15.13
N SER A 434 -8.42 0.33 -14.08
CA SER A 434 -8.71 0.95 -12.79
C SER A 434 -8.75 2.46 -12.85
N GLY A 435 -7.87 3.09 -13.63
CA GLY A 435 -7.87 4.54 -13.82
C GLY A 435 -9.20 5.05 -14.39
N ILE A 436 -9.77 4.33 -15.36
CA ILE A 436 -11.08 4.65 -15.93
C ILE A 436 -12.19 4.50 -14.87
N VAL A 437 -12.20 3.39 -14.13
CA VAL A 437 -13.22 3.12 -13.10
C VAL A 437 -13.16 4.17 -11.98
N ILE A 438 -11.97 4.42 -11.44
CA ILE A 438 -11.75 5.38 -10.35
C ILE A 438 -12.12 6.79 -10.80
N SER A 439 -11.66 7.23 -11.98
CA SER A 439 -11.98 8.55 -12.53
C SER A 439 -13.49 8.71 -12.72
N GLY A 440 -14.17 7.69 -13.26
CA GLY A 440 -15.62 7.71 -13.43
C GLY A 440 -16.35 7.88 -12.10
N CYS A 441 -16.00 7.09 -11.08
CA CYS A 441 -16.63 7.21 -9.77
C CYS A 441 -16.34 8.56 -9.10
N LEU A 442 -15.10 9.07 -9.19
CA LEU A 442 -14.75 10.39 -8.65
C LEU A 442 -15.49 11.53 -9.36
N TYR A 443 -15.79 11.39 -10.65
CA TYR A 443 -16.56 12.40 -11.38
C TYR A 443 -18.04 12.39 -11.00
N PHE A 444 -18.64 11.21 -10.79
CA PHE A 444 -20.08 11.10 -10.52
C PHE A 444 -20.47 11.17 -9.04
N PHE A 445 -19.54 10.86 -8.13
CA PHE A 445 -19.80 10.81 -6.68
C PHE A 445 -18.87 11.71 -5.85
N GLY A 446 -17.85 12.31 -6.47
CA GLY A 446 -16.88 13.18 -5.79
C GLY A 446 -17.38 14.61 -5.63
#